data_AF-A0A4V1V408-F1
#
_entry.id   AF-A0A4V1V408-F1
#
_cell.length_a   1.000
_cell.length_b   1.000
_cell.length_c   1.000
_cell.angle_alpha   90.00
_cell.angle_beta   90.00
_cell.angle_gamma   90.00
#
_symmetry.space_group_name_H-M   'P 1'
#
loop_
_entity.id
_entity.type
_entity.pdbx_description
1 polymer ?
#
loop_
_entity_poly.entity_id
_entity_poly.type
_entity_poly.pdbx_seq_one_letter_code
_entity_poly.pdbx_strand_id
1 'polypeptide(L)'
;MYQTSSDPRDDKATWFVLLLPLVFVLSGTVLRFLAIRYQLPDSDWGNYFGVLCRWDCPWYVKMAESGYDPFPVPSRINAGNWAFFPFYPMLVGLIAKVVALPTIVTASLVSVATAYAAVVVAWPLLGRDRRAYTLYAAFILSGPLSFYFTTFFTEVAYVLLTTLVFRFLGRSNYLGAAVATALLSATRIV
;
A
#
# COMPACT_ATOMS: atom_id res chain seq x y z
N MET A 1 26.97 7.52 -14.07
CA MET A 1 25.64 8.17 -14.07
C MET A 1 24.80 7.42 -15.09
N TYR A 2 23.91 6.52 -14.66
CA TYR A 2 23.06 5.77 -15.59
C TYR A 2 22.05 6.75 -16.20
N GLN A 3 22.17 7.06 -17.48
CA GLN A 3 21.15 7.79 -18.22
C GLN A 3 20.00 6.82 -18.49
N THR A 4 19.01 6.80 -17.59
CA THR A 4 17.75 6.14 -17.89
C THR A 4 17.06 6.94 -18.99
N SER A 5 16.90 6.32 -20.16
CA SER A 5 16.02 6.85 -21.20
C SER A 5 14.68 7.24 -20.57
N SER A 6 14.31 8.51 -20.76
CA SER A 6 13.04 9.09 -20.35
C SER A 6 11.94 8.88 -21.40
N ASP A 7 12.23 8.18 -22.52
CA ASP A 7 11.23 7.90 -23.55
C ASP A 7 10.17 6.93 -22.99
N PRO A 8 8.88 7.34 -22.93
CA PRO A 8 7.79 6.48 -22.47
C PRO A 8 7.65 5.18 -23.27
N ARG A 9 8.17 5.12 -24.50
CA ARG A 9 8.14 3.91 -25.35
C ARG A 9 9.04 2.79 -24.83
N ASP A 10 10.04 3.12 -24.00
CA ASP A 10 10.94 2.16 -23.35
C ASP A 10 10.37 1.61 -22.03
N ASP A 11 9.18 2.07 -21.63
CA ASP A 11 8.48 1.64 -20.41
C ASP A 11 7.48 0.51 -20.65
N LYS A 12 7.56 -0.19 -21.78
CA LYS A 12 6.67 -1.33 -22.05
C LYS A 12 6.78 -2.32 -20.90
N ALA A 13 5.66 -2.50 -20.19
CA ALA A 13 5.54 -3.46 -19.12
C ALA A 13 5.64 -4.87 -19.73
N THR A 14 6.86 -5.41 -19.71
CA THR A 14 7.08 -6.79 -20.14
C THR A 14 6.32 -7.73 -19.21
N TRP A 15 5.98 -8.93 -19.71
CA TRP A 15 5.38 -9.97 -18.88
C TRP A 15 6.16 -10.24 -17.59
N PHE A 16 7.49 -10.12 -17.61
CA PHE A 16 8.32 -10.23 -16.42
C PHE A 16 7.97 -9.16 -15.36
N VAL A 17 7.85 -7.90 -15.76
CA VAL A 17 7.51 -6.78 -14.87
C VAL A 17 6.12 -6.99 -14.26
N LEU A 18 5.17 -7.53 -15.02
CA LEU A 18 3.81 -7.73 -14.55
C LEU A 18 3.63 -9.00 -13.70
N LEU A 19 4.29 -10.10 -14.06
CA LEU A 19 4.09 -11.41 -13.42
C LEU A 19 4.95 -11.60 -12.17
N LEU A 20 6.19 -11.10 -12.14
CA LEU A 20 7.09 -11.29 -11.00
C LEU A 20 6.48 -10.77 -9.67
N PRO A 21 5.89 -9.56 -9.60
CA PRO A 21 5.30 -9.10 -8.35
C PRO A 21 4.11 -9.95 -7.91
N LEU A 22 3.36 -10.57 -8.83
CA LEU A 22 2.27 -11.51 -8.47
C LEU A 22 2.82 -12.74 -7.74
N VAL A 23 3.98 -13.26 -8.17
CA VAL A 23 4.65 -14.35 -7.46
C VAL A 23 4.96 -13.95 -6.02
N PHE A 24 5.46 -12.72 -5.79
CA PHE A 24 5.75 -12.23 -4.45
C PHE A 24 4.51 -11.88 -3.62
N VAL A 25 3.41 -11.45 -4.24
CA VAL A 25 2.12 -11.30 -3.56
C VAL A 25 1.66 -12.66 -3.01
N LEU A 26 1.73 -13.71 -3.84
CA LEU A 26 1.34 -15.06 -3.44
C LEU A 26 2.28 -15.61 -2.37
N SER A 27 3.59 -15.57 -2.59
CA SER A 27 4.58 -16.08 -1.62
C SER A 27 4.49 -15.33 -0.30
N GLY A 28 4.40 -14.00 -0.33
CA GLY A 28 4.27 -13.18 0.87
C GLY A 28 3.00 -13.49 1.66
N THR A 29 1.89 -13.72 0.97
CA THR A 29 0.61 -14.05 1.60
C THR A 29 0.67 -15.41 2.28
N VAL A 30 1.24 -16.40 1.60
CA VAL A 30 1.49 -17.73 2.19
C VAL A 30 2.42 -17.63 3.40
N LEU A 31 3.56 -16.94 3.28
CA LEU A 31 4.51 -16.78 4.39
C LEU A 31 3.86 -16.12 5.62
N ARG A 32 3.14 -15.01 5.41
CA ARG A 32 2.41 -14.32 6.49
C ARG A 32 1.34 -15.21 7.11
N PHE A 33 0.59 -15.95 6.29
CA PHE A 33 -0.43 -16.89 6.79
C PHE A 33 0.20 -18.02 7.61
N LEU A 34 1.27 -18.65 7.13
CA LEU A 34 1.98 -19.69 7.88
C LEU A 34 2.56 -19.17 9.19
N ALA A 35 3.11 -17.95 9.21
CA ALA A 35 3.58 -17.30 10.43
C ALA A 35 2.42 -17.06 11.43
N ILE A 36 1.27 -16.61 10.94
CA ILE A 36 0.06 -16.46 11.76
C ILE A 36 -0.41 -17.81 12.30
N ARG A 37 -0.48 -18.86 11.47
CA ARG A 37 -0.87 -20.22 11.91
C ARG A 37 0.10 -20.80 12.94
N TYR A 38 1.39 -20.54 12.79
CA TYR A 38 2.40 -20.97 13.75
C TYR A 38 2.20 -20.31 15.12
N GLN A 39 1.88 -19.02 15.15
CA GLN A 39 1.66 -18.26 16.39
C GLN A 39 0.25 -18.46 16.99
N LEU A 40 -0.75 -18.66 16.13
CA LEU A 40 -2.17 -18.78 16.45
C LEU A 40 -2.73 -20.03 15.72
N PRO A 41 -2.58 -21.24 16.28
CA PRO A 41 -2.92 -22.50 15.60
C PRO A 41 -4.37 -22.63 15.13
N ASP A 42 -5.30 -21.90 15.78
CA ASP A 42 -6.73 -21.93 15.45
C ASP A 42 -7.15 -20.90 14.38
N SER A 43 -6.23 -20.05 13.93
CA SER A 43 -6.53 -19.00 12.93
C SER A 43 -6.81 -19.60 11.54
N ASP A 44 -7.88 -19.24 10.86
CA ASP A 44 -8.14 -19.71 9.49
C ASP A 44 -8.00 -18.60 8.45
N TRP A 45 -8.23 -18.92 7.17
CA TRP A 45 -8.23 -17.93 6.10
C TRP A 45 -9.38 -16.91 6.24
N GLY A 46 -10.48 -17.29 6.90
CA GLY A 46 -11.64 -16.44 7.10
C GLY A 46 -11.33 -15.22 7.97
N ASN A 47 -10.43 -15.38 8.95
CA ASN A 47 -9.99 -14.29 9.84
C ASN A 47 -8.61 -13.70 9.48
N TYR A 48 -8.01 -14.08 8.34
CA TYR A 48 -6.67 -13.65 7.98
C TYR A 48 -6.46 -12.13 8.02
N PHE A 49 -7.35 -11.38 7.36
CA PHE A 49 -7.28 -9.92 7.30
C PHE A 49 -7.55 -9.26 8.65
N GLY A 50 -8.46 -9.82 9.45
CA GLY A 50 -8.75 -9.34 10.79
C GLY A 50 -7.56 -9.50 11.74
N VAL A 51 -6.87 -10.63 11.69
CA VAL A 51 -5.68 -10.90 12.53
C VAL A 51 -4.54 -9.92 12.22
N LEU A 52 -4.37 -9.55 10.95
CA LEU A 52 -3.38 -8.56 10.50
C LEU A 52 -3.75 -7.12 10.85
N CYS A 53 -5.00 -6.85 11.24
CA CYS A 53 -5.43 -5.51 11.63
C CYS A 53 -5.05 -5.23 13.09
N ARG A 54 -3.83 -4.74 13.30
CA ARG A 54 -3.28 -4.41 14.62
C ARG A 54 -2.84 -2.95 14.69
N TRP A 55 -2.61 -2.49 15.92
CA TRP A 55 -2.15 -1.13 16.25
C TRP A 55 -3.06 -0.04 15.68
N ASP A 56 -2.64 0.62 14.59
CA ASP A 56 -3.39 1.73 14.00
C ASP A 56 -4.43 1.30 12.97
N CYS A 57 -4.38 0.05 12.50
CA CYS A 57 -5.35 -0.46 11.54
C CYS A 57 -6.82 -0.24 11.97
N PRO A 58 -7.23 -0.52 13.23
CA PRO A 58 -8.60 -0.24 13.68
C PRO A 58 -8.99 1.24 13.60
N TRP A 59 -8.05 2.18 13.76
CA TRP A 59 -8.33 3.60 13.59
C TRP A 59 -8.63 3.94 12.13
N TYR A 60 -7.88 3.34 11.19
CA TYR A 60 -8.15 3.50 9.76
C TYR A 60 -9.45 2.84 9.32
N VAL A 61 -9.81 1.67 9.86
CA VAL A 61 -11.12 1.03 9.63
C VAL A 61 -12.24 1.95 10.09
N LYS A 62 -12.19 2.41 11.34
CA LYS A 62 -13.18 3.35 11.88
C LYS A 62 -13.28 4.62 11.03
N MET A 63 -12.13 5.17 10.63
CA MET A 63 -12.08 6.35 9.78
C MET A 63 -12.74 6.10 8.41
N ALA A 64 -12.47 4.96 7.77
CA ALA A 64 -13.09 4.60 6.49
C ALA A 64 -14.61 4.39 6.58
N GLU A 65 -15.11 3.89 7.72
CA GLU A 65 -16.53 3.60 7.94
C GLU A 65 -17.33 4.85 8.35
N SER A 66 -16.82 5.62 9.31
CA SER A 66 -17.56 6.71 9.95
C SER A 66 -16.92 8.10 9.79
N GLY A 67 -15.77 8.22 9.15
CA GLY A 67 -15.03 9.48 9.07
C GLY A 67 -14.28 9.82 10.36
N TYR A 68 -13.98 11.11 10.55
CA TYR A 68 -13.33 11.58 11.77
C TYR A 68 -14.28 11.50 12.98
N ASP A 69 -13.69 11.17 14.13
CA ASP A 69 -14.38 11.15 15.40
C ASP A 69 -14.92 12.55 15.75
N PRO A 70 -16.20 12.71 16.13
CA PRO A 70 -16.70 14.01 16.56
C PRO A 70 -16.25 14.35 17.99
N PHE A 71 -15.99 13.33 18.81
CA PHE A 71 -15.64 13.45 20.23
C PHE A 71 -14.62 12.38 20.64
N PRO A 72 -13.88 12.56 21.76
CA PRO A 72 -12.95 11.55 22.25
C PRO A 72 -13.62 10.19 22.48
N VAL A 73 -12.88 9.11 22.22
CA VAL A 73 -13.34 7.74 22.48
C VAL A 73 -13.58 7.58 23.99
N PRO A 74 -14.79 7.20 24.44
CA PRO A 74 -15.19 7.21 25.87
C PRO A 74 -14.36 6.33 26.83
N SER A 75 -13.44 5.51 26.32
CA SER A 75 -12.58 4.59 27.07
C SER A 75 -11.09 4.90 26.98
N ARG A 76 -10.70 6.00 26.32
CA ARG A 76 -9.29 6.40 26.15
C ARG A 76 -9.12 7.87 26.49
N ILE A 77 -7.99 8.20 27.10
CA ILE A 77 -7.66 9.58 27.48
C ILE A 77 -7.39 10.39 26.21
N ASN A 78 -8.31 11.30 25.87
CA ASN A 78 -8.21 12.22 24.72
C ASN A 78 -7.80 11.55 23.40
N ALA A 79 -8.27 10.32 23.15
CA ALA A 79 -7.97 9.62 21.91
C ALA A 79 -9.11 9.74 20.90
N GLY A 80 -8.75 9.96 19.65
CA GLY A 80 -9.63 9.93 18.49
C GLY A 80 -8.77 9.73 17.25
N ASN A 81 -9.39 9.49 16.11
CA ASN A 81 -8.67 9.31 14.85
C ASN A 81 -8.16 10.63 14.21
N TRP A 82 -8.22 11.77 14.91
CA TRP A 82 -7.85 13.10 14.39
C TRP A 82 -6.38 13.24 13.96
N ALA A 83 -5.48 12.45 14.55
CA ALA A 83 -4.06 12.47 14.20
C ALA A 83 -3.76 11.77 12.87
N PHE A 84 -4.70 10.97 12.35
CA PHE A 84 -4.51 10.22 11.13
C PHE A 84 -4.86 11.05 9.90
N PHE A 85 -4.02 10.93 8.88
CA PHE A 85 -4.17 11.65 7.63
C PHE A 85 -5.23 10.99 6.73
N PRO A 86 -6.05 11.77 6.00
CA PRO A 86 -7.31 11.27 5.47
C PRO A 86 -7.23 10.56 4.13
N PHE A 87 -6.22 10.81 3.29
CA PHE A 87 -6.29 10.42 1.87
C PHE A 87 -6.56 8.93 1.68
N TYR A 88 -5.72 8.09 2.28
CA TYR A 88 -5.82 6.64 2.06
C TYR A 88 -7.04 6.01 2.75
N PRO A 89 -7.35 6.31 4.03
CA PRO A 89 -8.55 5.76 4.67
C PRO A 89 -9.85 6.20 4.00
N MET A 90 -9.94 7.46 3.57
CA MET A 90 -11.12 7.96 2.85
C MET A 90 -11.26 7.32 1.46
N LEU A 91 -10.16 7.12 0.74
CA LEU A 91 -10.17 6.40 -0.54
C LEU A 91 -10.71 4.98 -0.37
N VAL A 92 -10.23 4.26 0.64
CA VAL A 92 -10.73 2.91 0.97
C VAL A 92 -12.20 2.95 1.37
N GLY A 93 -12.63 3.92 2.17
CA GLY A 93 -14.04 4.09 2.54
C GLY A 93 -14.95 4.34 1.34
N LEU A 94 -14.49 5.13 0.35
CA LEU A 94 -15.22 5.33 -0.90
C LEU A 94 -15.34 4.03 -1.72
N ILE A 95 -14.27 3.24 -1.79
CA ILE A 95 -14.27 1.93 -2.48
C ILE A 95 -15.20 0.95 -1.75
N ALA A 96 -15.16 0.91 -0.41
CA ALA A 96 -15.98 0.03 0.42
C ALA A 96 -17.48 0.33 0.31
N LYS A 97 -17.90 1.54 -0.10
CA LYS A 97 -19.30 1.85 -0.40
C LYS A 97 -19.81 1.14 -1.67
N VAL A 98 -18.92 0.75 -2.56
CA VAL A 98 -19.25 0.08 -3.83
C VAL A 98 -19.02 -1.43 -3.73
N VAL A 99 -18.03 -1.84 -2.94
CA VAL A 99 -17.67 -3.25 -2.73
C VAL A 99 -18.40 -3.80 -1.51
N ALA A 100 -19.28 -4.80 -1.69
CA ALA A 100 -20.00 -5.47 -0.62
C ALA A 100 -19.13 -6.45 0.19
N LEU A 101 -17.99 -5.98 0.70
CA LEU A 101 -17.06 -6.73 1.55
C LEU A 101 -16.81 -5.97 2.85
N PRO A 102 -16.43 -6.66 3.95
CA PRO A 102 -16.02 -5.98 5.17
C PRO A 102 -14.89 -4.99 4.90
N THR A 103 -14.92 -3.82 5.55
CA THR A 103 -13.98 -2.71 5.32
C THR A 103 -12.53 -3.16 5.35
N ILE A 104 -12.15 -4.01 6.33
CA ILE A 104 -10.78 -4.52 6.45
C ILE A 104 -10.37 -5.40 5.27
N VAL A 105 -11.28 -6.19 4.72
CA VAL A 105 -11.01 -7.03 3.53
C VAL A 105 -10.80 -6.13 2.32
N THR A 106 -11.69 -5.18 2.09
CA THR A 106 -11.55 -4.18 1.03
C THR A 106 -10.24 -3.41 1.16
N ALA A 107 -9.91 -2.94 2.37
CA ALA A 107 -8.69 -2.21 2.65
C ALA A 107 -7.43 -3.03 2.35
N SER A 108 -7.36 -4.28 2.81
CA SER A 108 -6.22 -5.17 2.54
C SER A 108 -6.06 -5.47 1.06
N LEU A 109 -7.15 -5.69 0.32
CA LEU A 109 -7.10 -5.89 -1.13
C LEU A 109 -6.61 -4.64 -1.87
N VAL A 110 -7.11 -3.46 -1.48
CA VAL A 110 -6.63 -2.17 -2.00
C VAL A 110 -5.15 -1.96 -1.66
N SER A 111 -4.70 -2.32 -0.45
CA SER A 111 -3.29 -2.25 -0.06
C SER A 111 -2.42 -3.16 -0.92
N VAL A 112 -2.81 -4.42 -1.13
CA VAL A 112 -2.08 -5.35 -2.00
C VAL A 112 -2.02 -4.84 -3.44
N ALA A 113 -3.13 -4.31 -3.97
CA ALA A 113 -3.16 -3.72 -5.31
C ALA A 113 -2.28 -2.47 -5.41
N THR A 114 -2.27 -1.63 -4.37
CA THR A 114 -1.44 -0.42 -4.29
C THR A 114 0.05 -0.78 -4.20
N ALA A 115 0.41 -1.78 -3.41
CA ALA A 115 1.78 -2.30 -3.31
C ALA A 115 2.25 -2.89 -4.64
N TYR A 116 1.39 -3.69 -5.30
CA TYR A 116 1.65 -4.22 -6.64
C TYR A 116 1.90 -3.09 -7.64
N ALA A 117 1.02 -2.09 -7.66
CA ALA A 117 1.16 -0.92 -8.53
C ALA A 117 2.46 -0.16 -8.25
N ALA A 118 2.83 0.02 -6.98
CA ALA A 118 4.08 0.70 -6.60
C ALA A 118 5.30 -0.03 -7.18
N VAL A 119 5.33 -1.36 -7.07
CA VAL A 119 6.39 -2.20 -7.64
C VAL A 119 6.45 -2.06 -9.17
N VAL A 120 5.33 -2.23 -9.88
CA VAL A 120 5.29 -2.12 -11.34
C VAL A 120 5.73 -0.72 -11.81
N VAL A 121 5.26 0.33 -11.14
CA VAL A 121 5.57 1.71 -11.49
C VAL A 121 7.05 2.05 -11.25
N ALA A 122 7.72 1.38 -10.31
CA ALA A 122 9.12 1.59 -9.97
C ALA A 122 10.11 1.03 -11.02
N TRP A 123 9.68 0.20 -11.97
CA TRP A 123 10.57 -0.46 -12.94
C TRP A 123 11.59 0.47 -13.63
N PRO A 124 11.19 1.63 -14.21
CA PRO A 124 12.14 2.55 -14.85
C PRO A 124 13.07 3.25 -13.85
N LEU A 125 12.60 3.48 -12.62
CA LEU A 125 13.37 4.13 -11.54
C LEU A 125 14.48 3.22 -11.02
N LEU A 126 14.30 1.90 -11.11
CA LEU A 126 15.31 0.90 -10.76
C LEU A 126 16.30 0.62 -11.91
N GLY A 127 16.43 1.57 -12.85
CA GLY A 127 17.35 1.45 -13.98
C GLY A 127 17.00 0.34 -14.95
N ARG A 128 15.78 -0.21 -14.90
CA ARG A 128 15.38 -1.43 -15.64
C ARG A 128 16.31 -2.62 -15.34
N ASP A 129 16.92 -2.63 -14.15
CA ASP A 129 17.75 -3.74 -13.70
C ASP A 129 16.87 -4.82 -13.05
N ARG A 130 16.96 -6.04 -13.59
CA ARG A 130 16.13 -7.17 -13.10
C ARG A 130 16.44 -7.53 -11.65
N ARG A 131 17.69 -7.38 -11.19
CA ARG A 131 18.08 -7.75 -9.82
C ARG A 131 17.51 -6.75 -8.83
N ALA A 132 17.71 -5.45 -9.07
CA ALA A 132 17.15 -4.37 -8.28
C ALA A 132 15.62 -4.45 -8.22
N TYR A 133 14.96 -4.70 -9.37
CA TYR A 133 13.52 -4.90 -9.43
C TYR A 133 13.04 -6.10 -8.62
N THR A 134 13.70 -7.25 -8.76
CA THR A 134 13.35 -8.47 -8.02
C THR A 134 13.51 -8.27 -6.53
N LEU A 135 14.60 -7.64 -6.08
CA LEU A 135 14.83 -7.34 -4.67
C LEU A 135 13.78 -6.37 -4.14
N TYR A 136 13.47 -5.29 -4.87
CA TYR A 136 12.44 -4.34 -4.48
C TYR A 136 11.07 -5.01 -4.35
N ALA A 137 10.66 -5.81 -5.35
CA ALA A 137 9.43 -6.58 -5.32
C ALA A 137 9.39 -7.54 -4.14
N ALA A 138 10.50 -8.25 -3.88
CA ALA A 138 10.62 -9.18 -2.76
C ALA A 138 10.43 -8.46 -1.42
N PHE A 139 11.10 -7.33 -1.18
CA PHE A 139 10.99 -6.58 0.08
C PHE A 139 9.59 -6.01 0.31
N ILE A 140 8.97 -5.42 -0.72
CA ILE A 140 7.66 -4.79 -0.59
C ILE A 140 6.54 -5.83 -0.42
N LEU A 141 6.59 -6.95 -1.15
CA LEU A 141 5.43 -7.85 -1.25
C LEU A 141 5.57 -9.15 -0.42
N SER A 142 6.81 -9.59 -0.18
CA SER A 142 7.09 -10.85 0.52
C SER A 142 8.10 -10.73 1.67
N GLY A 143 8.71 -9.55 1.86
CA GLY A 143 9.72 -9.32 2.88
C GLY A 143 9.13 -9.25 4.29
N PRO A 144 9.97 -9.18 5.33
CA PRO A 144 9.52 -9.16 6.72
C PRO A 144 8.62 -7.95 7.04
N LEU A 145 8.83 -6.82 6.35
CA LEU A 145 8.03 -5.60 6.51
C LEU A 145 6.84 -5.53 5.54
N SER A 146 6.62 -6.54 4.69
CA SER A 146 5.52 -6.56 3.71
C SER A 146 4.13 -6.50 4.34
N PHE A 147 4.01 -6.83 5.62
CA PHE A 147 2.73 -6.70 6.33
C PHE A 147 2.23 -5.25 6.35
N TYR A 148 3.12 -4.25 6.50
CA TYR A 148 2.76 -2.83 6.45
C TYR A 148 2.15 -2.42 5.11
N PHE A 149 2.49 -3.15 4.03
CA PHE A 149 2.00 -2.85 2.68
C PHE A 149 0.79 -3.70 2.26
N THR A 150 0.39 -4.68 3.08
CA THR A 150 -0.65 -5.67 2.72
C THR A 150 -1.83 -5.70 3.70
N THR A 151 -1.77 -4.92 4.78
CA THR A 151 -2.92 -4.60 5.65
C THR A 151 -3.29 -3.12 5.55
N PHE A 152 -4.25 -2.65 6.34
CA PHE A 152 -4.77 -1.28 6.24
C PHE A 152 -3.86 -0.25 6.93
N PHE A 153 -2.85 0.21 6.20
CA PHE A 153 -1.85 1.18 6.64
C PHE A 153 -1.57 2.19 5.50
N THR A 154 -1.26 3.46 5.82
CA THR A 154 -1.07 4.51 4.79
C THR A 154 0.29 4.44 4.10
N GLU A 155 1.22 3.67 4.65
CA GLU A 155 2.58 3.42 4.17
C GLU A 155 2.59 3.01 2.69
N VAL A 156 1.66 2.15 2.29
CA VAL A 156 1.60 1.63 0.92
C VAL A 156 1.23 2.71 -0.10
N ALA A 157 0.30 3.60 0.26
CA ALA A 157 -0.07 4.74 -0.56
C ALA A 157 1.07 5.75 -0.63
N TYR A 158 1.76 5.99 0.49
CA TYR A 158 2.95 6.84 0.53
C TYR A 158 4.04 6.34 -0.42
N VAL A 159 4.33 5.04 -0.41
CA VAL A 159 5.32 4.43 -1.31
C VAL A 159 4.90 4.59 -2.77
N LEU A 160 3.63 4.29 -3.12
CA LEU A 160 3.15 4.46 -4.49
C LEU A 160 3.25 5.92 -4.95
N LEU A 161 2.77 6.87 -4.15
CA LEU A 161 2.76 8.29 -4.48
C LEU A 161 4.17 8.86 -4.61
N THR A 162 5.08 8.50 -3.71
CA THR A 162 6.51 8.86 -3.81
C THR A 162 7.13 8.33 -5.11
N THR A 163 6.84 7.07 -5.45
CA THR A 163 7.28 6.46 -6.71
C THR A 163 6.73 7.22 -7.92
N LEU A 164 5.46 7.62 -7.89
CA LEU A 164 4.84 8.42 -8.95
C LEU A 164 5.46 9.82 -9.06
N VAL A 165 5.76 10.49 -7.95
CA VAL A 165 6.46 11.79 -7.93
C VAL A 165 7.78 11.69 -8.67
N PHE A 166 8.65 10.74 -8.31
CA PHE A 166 9.93 10.56 -8.99
C PHE A 166 9.77 10.20 -10.47
N ARG A 167 8.76 9.39 -10.81
CA ARG A 167 8.47 9.04 -12.20
C ARG A 167 8.00 10.23 -13.03
N PHE A 168 7.17 11.11 -12.46
CA PHE A 168 6.71 12.31 -13.15
C PHE A 168 7.83 13.36 -13.28
N LEU A 169 8.65 13.54 -12.23
CA LEU A 169 9.82 14.42 -12.29
C LEU A 169 10.84 13.96 -13.34
N GLY A 170 11.12 12.66 -13.41
CA GLY A 170 12.01 12.09 -14.44
C GLY A 170 11.52 12.26 -15.88
N ARG A 171 10.24 12.61 -16.06
CA ARG A 171 9.61 12.90 -17.36
C ARG A 171 9.28 14.40 -17.55
N SER A 172 9.77 15.27 -16.69
CA SER A 172 9.43 16.71 -16.68
C SER A 172 7.92 17.00 -16.60
N ASN A 173 7.11 16.06 -16.11
CA ASN A 173 5.67 16.27 -15.90
C ASN A 173 5.46 16.89 -14.51
N TYR A 174 5.70 18.19 -14.41
CA TYR A 174 5.61 18.91 -13.13
C TYR A 174 4.19 18.95 -12.56
N LEU A 175 3.16 18.99 -13.41
CA LEU A 175 1.77 18.96 -12.94
C LEU A 175 1.44 17.61 -12.29
N GLY A 176 1.80 16.49 -12.94
CA GLY A 176 1.63 15.16 -12.36
C GLY A 176 2.40 14.99 -11.06
N ALA A 177 3.64 15.49 -11.01
CA ALA A 177 4.44 15.49 -9.79
C ALA A 177 3.78 16.32 -8.68
N ALA A 178 3.27 17.51 -8.99
CA ALA A 178 2.59 18.37 -8.01
C ALA A 178 1.31 17.72 -7.45
N VAL A 179 0.47 17.12 -8.31
CA VAL A 179 -0.72 16.40 -7.85
C VAL A 179 -0.33 15.20 -6.98
N ALA A 180 0.64 14.41 -7.40
CA ALA A 180 1.10 13.26 -6.61
C ALA A 180 1.68 13.69 -5.25
N THR A 181 2.46 14.78 -5.20
CA THR A 181 2.98 15.35 -3.95
C THR A 181 1.88 15.91 -3.05
N ALA A 182 0.85 16.55 -3.61
CA ALA A 182 -0.29 17.04 -2.85
C ALA A 182 -1.10 15.90 -2.21
N LEU A 183 -1.26 14.77 -2.93
CA LEU A 183 -1.86 13.57 -2.34
C LEU A 183 -0.93 12.91 -1.32
N LEU A 184 0.39 12.95 -1.55
CA LEU A 184 1.40 12.38 -0.66
C LEU A 184 1.38 13.05 0.71
N SER A 185 1.28 14.39 0.76
CA SER A 185 1.18 15.14 2.02
C SER A 185 -0.11 14.85 2.79
N ALA A 186 -1.13 14.32 2.13
CA ALA A 186 -2.36 13.85 2.75
C ALA A 186 -2.29 12.38 3.22
N THR A 187 -1.12 11.73 3.18
CA THR A 187 -0.91 10.37 3.75
C THR A 187 -0.11 10.35 5.04
N ARG A 188 0.73 11.35 5.30
CA ARG A 188 1.55 11.56 6.51
C ARG A 188 2.25 12.92 6.46
N ILE A 189 2.92 13.30 7.55
CA ILE A 189 3.80 14.47 7.59
C ILE A 189 4.96 14.29 6.59
N VAL A 190 5.21 15.32 5.77
CA VAL A 190 6.25 15.39 4.73
C VAL A 190 7.27 16.44 5.13
#